data_AF-A0A7C5X5C4-F1
#
_entry.id   AF-A0A7C5X5C4-F1
#
_cell.length_a   1.000
_cell.length_b   1.000
_cell.length_c   1.000
_cell.angle_alpha   90.00
_cell.angle_beta   90.00
_cell.angle_gamma   90.00
#
_symmetry.space_group_name_H-M   'P 1'
#
loop_
_entity.id
_entity.type
_entity.pdbx_description
1 polymer ?
#
loop_
_entity_poly.entity_id
_entity_poly.type
_entity_poly.pdbx_seq_one_letter_code
_entity_poly.pdbx_strand_id
1 'polypeptide(L)'
;MTKYRYLLIRSEDPASCHVQLLERYMLAGFLSLVHAPRLVAIYDDVLVVGVPREALRAVRAVVALLDGCRTVKVAGTAKRAKAVAASIRNKLGGRDVSV
;
A
#
# COMPACT_ATOMS: atom_id res chain seq x y z
N MET A 1 21.26 8.09 1.87
CA MET A 1 20.53 6.94 1.28
C MET A 1 19.10 6.91 1.82
N THR A 2 18.09 7.04 0.95
CA THR A 2 16.68 7.16 1.35
C THR A 2 16.17 5.85 1.98
N LYS A 3 15.66 5.90 3.21
CA LYS A 3 15.03 4.75 3.88
C LYS A 3 13.59 4.59 3.41
N TYR A 4 13.15 3.36 3.20
CA TYR A 4 11.78 3.06 2.74
C TYR A 4 10.89 2.53 3.88
N ARG A 5 9.59 2.79 3.74
CA ARG A 5 8.50 2.19 4.51
C ARG A 5 7.48 1.62 3.55
N TYR A 6 6.87 0.51 3.96
CA TYR A 6 6.02 -0.27 3.08
C TYR A 6 4.59 -0.20 3.60
N LEU A 7 3.72 0.46 2.85
CA LEU A 7 2.28 0.48 3.12
C LEU A 7 1.66 -0.82 2.65
N LEU A 8 0.75 -1.34 3.47
CA LEU A 8 -0.21 -2.35 3.08
C LEU A 8 -1.55 -1.63 2.96
N ILE A 9 -2.09 -1.61 1.75
CA ILE A 9 -3.31 -0.90 1.38
C ILE A 9 -4.33 -1.96 1.00
N ARG A 10 -5.49 -1.95 1.64
CA ARG A 10 -6.61 -2.82 1.31
C ARG A 10 -7.49 -2.13 0.28
N SER A 11 -7.92 -2.89 -0.73
CA SER A 11 -8.82 -2.43 -1.80
C SER A 11 -9.51 -3.64 -2.42
N GLU A 12 -10.75 -3.48 -2.88
CA GLU A 12 -11.45 -4.51 -3.68
C GLU A 12 -10.80 -4.66 -5.06
N ASP A 13 -10.24 -3.58 -5.59
CA ASP A 13 -9.38 -3.58 -6.77
C ASP A 13 -8.01 -2.93 -6.44
N PRO A 14 -7.02 -3.74 -6.03
CA PRO A 14 -5.67 -3.27 -5.73
C PRO A 14 -4.95 -2.66 -6.94
N ALA A 15 -5.28 -3.07 -8.17
CA ALA A 15 -4.64 -2.54 -9.38
C ALA A 15 -5.12 -1.11 -9.64
N SER A 16 -6.43 -0.87 -9.62
CA SER A 16 -6.98 0.48 -9.73
C SER A 16 -6.52 1.38 -8.59
N CYS A 17 -6.43 0.86 -7.36
CA CYS A 17 -5.88 1.60 -6.23
C CYS A 17 -4.42 2.05 -6.47
N HIS A 18 -3.61 1.20 -7.12
CA HIS A 18 -2.24 1.55 -7.47
C HIS A 18 -2.17 2.65 -8.52
N VAL A 19 -3.01 2.59 -9.56
CA VAL A 19 -3.11 3.61 -10.61
C VAL A 19 -3.52 4.95 -10.00
N GLN A 20 -4.59 4.98 -9.20
CA GLN A 20 -5.06 6.19 -8.53
C GLN A 20 -3.98 6.81 -7.62
N LEU A 21 -3.22 5.96 -6.92
CA LEU A 21 -2.10 6.41 -6.10
C LEU A 21 -1.01 7.06 -6.94
N LEU A 22 -0.64 6.49 -8.10
CA LEU A 22 0.38 7.05 -8.98
C LEU A 22 -0.04 8.43 -9.52
N GLU A 23 -1.28 8.55 -9.98
CA GLU A 23 -1.84 9.82 -10.50
C GLU A 23 -1.81 10.94 -9.45
N ARG A 24 -2.05 10.60 -8.18
CA ARG A 24 -2.13 11.57 -7.07
C ARG A 24 -0.84 11.61 -6.24
N TYR A 25 0.19 10.85 -6.61
CA TYR A 25 1.39 10.70 -5.78
C TYR A 25 2.13 12.02 -5.57
N MET A 26 2.05 12.92 -6.56
CA MET A 26 2.63 14.27 -6.48
C MET A 26 2.12 15.10 -5.30
N LEU A 27 0.93 14.80 -4.78
CA LEU A 27 0.37 15.45 -3.59
C LEU A 27 1.15 15.11 -2.32
N ALA A 28 2.01 14.09 -2.33
CA ALA A 28 2.89 13.75 -1.21
C ALA A 28 4.11 14.69 -1.08
N GLY A 29 4.19 15.75 -1.90
CA GLY A 29 5.20 16.81 -1.82
C GLY A 29 6.46 16.50 -2.61
N PHE A 30 7.50 17.34 -2.49
CA PHE A 30 8.69 17.29 -3.34
C PHE A 30 9.38 15.91 -3.41
N LEU A 31 9.43 15.17 -2.31
CA LEU A 31 10.03 13.83 -2.27
C LEU A 31 9.37 12.83 -3.24
N SER A 32 8.09 13.04 -3.57
CA SER A 32 7.37 12.21 -4.53
C SER A 32 7.87 12.39 -5.97
N LEU A 33 8.41 13.56 -6.30
CA LEU A 33 8.97 13.88 -7.62
C LEU A 33 10.33 13.22 -7.83
N VAL A 34 11.07 13.00 -6.74
CA VAL A 34 12.41 12.39 -6.76
C VAL A 34 12.34 10.87 -6.59
N HIS A 35 11.33 10.38 -5.88
CA HIS A 35 11.22 8.98 -5.50
C HIS A 35 9.82 8.43 -5.81
N ALA A 36 9.70 7.79 -6.97
CA ALA A 36 8.52 7.02 -7.33
C ALA A 36 8.18 5.95 -6.27
N PRO A 37 6.88 5.68 -6.03
CA PRO A 37 6.47 4.63 -5.13
C PRO A 37 6.82 3.27 -5.74
N ARG A 38 7.38 2.38 -4.92
CA ARG A 38 7.84 1.06 -5.36
C ARG A 38 6.71 0.06 -5.22
N LEU A 39 6.19 -0.46 -6.33
CA LEU A 39 5.30 -1.61 -6.29
C LEU A 39 6.06 -2.84 -5.79
N VAL A 40 5.59 -3.46 -4.70
CA VAL A 40 6.25 -4.62 -4.08
C VAL A 40 5.49 -5.92 -4.32
N ALA A 41 4.17 -5.87 -4.23
CA ALA A 41 3.27 -6.98 -4.48
C ALA A 41 1.83 -6.49 -4.62
N ILE A 42 1.05 -7.24 -5.39
CA ILE A 42 -0.41 -7.18 -5.45
C ILE A 42 -0.92 -8.56 -5.08
N TYR A 43 -1.84 -8.62 -4.13
CA TYR A 43 -2.63 -9.80 -3.75
C TYR A 43 -4.11 -9.52 -4.05
N ASP A 44 -4.99 -10.48 -3.78
CA ASP A 44 -6.43 -10.38 -4.10
C ASP A 44 -7.06 -9.06 -3.61
N ASP A 45 -6.92 -8.73 -2.32
CA ASP A 45 -7.49 -7.50 -1.74
C ASP A 45 -6.45 -6.58 -1.09
N VAL A 46 -5.15 -6.83 -1.32
CA VAL A 46 -4.06 -6.08 -0.68
C VAL A 46 -2.98 -5.64 -1.67
N LEU A 47 -2.75 -4.34 -1.74
CA LEU A 47 -1.63 -3.68 -2.42
C LEU A 47 -0.48 -3.41 -1.44
N VAL A 48 0.75 -3.73 -1.84
CA VAL A 48 1.96 -3.42 -1.07
C VAL A 48 2.85 -2.44 -1.82
N VAL A 49 3.04 -1.25 -1.24
CA VAL A 49 3.80 -0.15 -1.87
C VAL A 49 4.87 0.38 -0.94
N GLY A 50 6.11 0.50 -1.42
CA GLY A 50 7.23 1.11 -0.73
C GLY A 50 7.35 2.60 -1.05
N VAL A 51 7.45 3.44 -0.03
CA VAL A 51 7.67 4.89 -0.18
C VAL A 51 8.80 5.38 0.72
N PRO A 52 9.41 6.55 0.43
CA PRO A 52 10.36 7.19 1.33
C PRO A 52 9.77 7.34 2.74
N ARG A 53 10.56 7.05 3.76
CA ARG A 53 10.14 7.14 5.17
C ARG A 53 9.60 8.53 5.52
N GLU A 54 10.20 9.56 4.95
CA GLU A 54 9.82 10.97 5.14
C GLU A 54 8.48 11.31 4.48
N ALA A 55 8.18 10.70 3.33
CA ALA A 55 6.91 10.89 2.61
C ALA A 55 5.76 10.06 3.20
N LEU A 56 6.02 9.12 4.11
CA LEU A 56 5.02 8.15 4.60
C LEU A 56 3.73 8.80 5.10
N ARG A 57 3.82 9.88 5.89
CA ARG A 57 2.62 10.56 6.42
C ARG A 57 1.79 11.16 5.30
N ALA A 58 2.43 11.86 4.36
CA ALA A 58 1.75 12.48 3.24
C ALA A 58 1.12 11.44 2.31
N VAL A 59 1.86 10.37 1.98
CA VAL A 59 1.33 9.26 1.17
C VAL A 59 0.13 8.59 1.84
N ARG A 60 0.15 8.39 3.17
CA ARG A 60 -1.03 7.85 3.89
C ARG A 60 -2.25 8.76 3.79
N ALA A 61 -2.05 10.08 3.81
CA ALA A 61 -3.12 11.03 3.61
C ALA A 61 -3.67 10.94 2.18
N VAL A 62 -2.79 10.86 1.17
CA VAL A 62 -3.19 10.64 -0.23
C VAL A 62 -4.02 9.36 -0.37
N VAL A 63 -3.55 8.23 0.19
CA VAL A 63 -4.28 6.95 0.16
C VAL A 63 -5.67 7.07 0.80
N ALA A 64 -5.81 7.86 1.87
CA ALA A 64 -7.10 8.05 2.54
C ALA A 64 -8.11 8.90 1.73
N LEU A 65 -7.65 9.58 0.68
CA LEU A 65 -8.50 10.33 -0.26
C LEU A 65 -8.90 9.50 -1.48
N LEU A 66 -8.29 8.33 -1.68
CA LEU A 66 -8.59 7.47 -2.82
C LEU A 66 -9.82 6.63 -2.51
N ASP A 67 -10.70 6.48 -3.50
CA ASP A 67 -11.92 5.70 -3.33
C ASP A 67 -11.58 4.20 -3.26
N GLY A 68 -12.21 3.49 -2.33
CA GLY A 68 -11.98 2.06 -2.10
C GLY A 68 -10.61 1.67 -1.51
N CYS A 69 -9.67 2.61 -1.30
CA CYS A 69 -8.34 2.32 -0.76
C CYS A 69 -8.23 2.63 0.74
N ARG A 70 -7.66 1.70 1.52
CA ARG A 70 -7.39 1.94 2.94
C ARG A 70 -6.03 1.43 3.37
N THR A 71 -5.18 2.30 3.94
CA THR A 71 -3.95 1.84 4.59
C THR A 71 -4.29 1.04 5.85
N VAL A 72 -3.99 -0.26 5.87
CA VAL A 72 -4.26 -1.14 7.02
C VAL A 72 -3.04 -1.37 7.91
N LYS A 73 -1.83 -1.30 7.34
CA LYS A 73 -0.60 -1.53 8.11
C LYS A 73 0.60 -0.88 7.42
N VAL A 74 1.64 -0.62 8.19
CA VAL A 74 2.95 -0.20 7.69
C VAL A 74 4.02 -1.16 8.18
N ALA A 75 4.91 -1.56 7.29
CA ALA A 75 6.05 -2.41 7.58
C ALA A 75 7.38 -1.69 7.33
N GLY A 76 8.41 -2.09 8.08
CA GLY A 76 9.75 -1.53 7.96
C GLY A 76 10.56 -2.09 6.79
N THR A 77 10.24 -3.30 6.32
CA THR A 77 10.98 -4.01 5.26
C THR A 77 10.02 -4.68 4.27
N ALA A 78 10.45 -4.84 3.01
CA ALA A 78 9.65 -5.48 1.97
C ALA A 78 9.30 -6.94 2.34
N LYS A 79 10.26 -7.69 2.89
CA LYS A 79 10.07 -9.08 3.34
C LYS A 79 8.93 -9.18 4.37
N ARG A 80 8.93 -8.32 5.38
CA ARG A 80 7.86 -8.27 6.38
C ARG A 80 6.53 -7.82 5.79
N ALA A 81 6.56 -6.86 4.86
CA ALA A 81 5.35 -6.37 4.20
C ALA A 81 4.63 -7.49 3.42
N LYS A 82 5.37 -8.26 2.61
CA LYS A 82 4.84 -9.43 1.87
C LYS A 82 4.27 -10.49 2.82
N ALA A 83 5.00 -10.84 3.88
CA ALA A 83 4.53 -11.82 4.86
C ALA A 83 3.23 -11.38 5.56
N VAL A 84 3.13 -10.10 5.94
CA VAL A 84 1.91 -9.57 6.56
C VAL A 84 0.76 -9.51 5.56
N ALA A 85 1.01 -9.10 4.32
CA ALA A 85 -0.02 -9.06 3.27
C ALA A 85 -0.58 -10.46 2.97
N ALA A 86 0.28 -11.48 2.83
CA ALA A 86 -0.14 -12.87 2.68
C ALA A 86 -0.96 -13.38 3.89
N SER A 87 -0.62 -12.96 5.11
CA SER A 87 -1.39 -13.30 6.30
C SER A 87 -2.77 -12.62 6.35
N ILE A 88 -2.91 -11.39 5.82
CA ILE A 88 -4.20 -10.70 5.72
C ILE A 88 -5.12 -11.45 4.76
N ARG A 89 -4.61 -11.87 3.59
CA ARG A 89 -5.34 -12.70 2.62
C ARG A 89 -5.89 -13.98 3.28
N ASN A 90 -5.03 -14.71 4.00
CA ASN A 90 -5.41 -16.00 4.59
C ASN A 90 -6.51 -15.90 5.66
N LYS A 91 -6.71 -14.72 6.28
CA LYS A 91 -7.79 -14.51 7.26
C LYS A 91 -9.18 -14.41 6.62
N LEU A 92 -9.27 -14.22 5.30
CA LEU A 92 -10.53 -14.08 4.57
C LEU A 92 -10.92 -15.39 3.87
N GLY A 93 -9.96 -16.13 3.34
CA GLY A 93 -10.23 -17.48 2.79
C GLY A 93 -10.78 -18.49 3.82
N GLY A 94 -10.72 -18.17 5.13
CA GLY A 94 -11.36 -18.96 6.18
C GLY A 94 -12.74 -18.45 6.63
N ARG A 95 -13.21 -17.31 6.10
CA ARG A 95 -14.53 -16.73 6.42
C ARG A 95 -15.62 -17.05 5.39
N ASP A 96 -15.24 -17.50 4.19
CA ASP A 96 -16.17 -17.85 3.11
C ASP A 96 -16.45 -19.36 2.99
N VAL A 97 -16.09 -20.17 4.00
CA VAL A 97 -16.52 -21.58 4.10
C VAL A 97 -17.45 -21.75 5.29
N SER A 98 -18.63 -21.15 5.20
CA SER A 98 -19.75 -21.37 6.12
C SER A 98 -21.06 -20.95 5.44
N VAL A 99 -21.44 -21.67 4.37
CA VAL A 99 -22.85 -21.83 3.93
C VAL A 99 -23.02 -23.25 3.46
#